data_AF-A0A959CWF5-F1
#
_entry.id   AF-A0A959CWF5-F1
#
_cell.length_a   1.000
_cell.length_b   1.000
_cell.length_c   1.000
_cell.angle_alpha   90.00
_cell.angle_beta   90.00
_cell.angle_gamma   90.00
#
_symmetry.space_group_name_H-M   'P 1'
#
loop_
_entity.id
_entity.type
_entity.pdbx_description
1 polymer ?
#
loop_
_entity_poly.entity_id
_entity_poly.type
_entity_poly.pdbx_seq_one_letter_code
_entity_poly.pdbx_strand_id
1 'polypeptide(L)'
;MPSKKIPPSFNLSALILVVFLVCKCGSASTPPQLSGEVKPYKGKPTIHLNGKPEAPILYALSDVPGGRWSWEEVPQHNISAFCAQGIRLYQLDIFLEQLWPEDGSFSVETAQKQVRGVLEVCQEAGIFFRFHLNAPKWWTDKYPEENVAYDKVEPSPDEHIGLSRILEADPRNPVRASMASEKWRQAAAEKLRLFCEQFSQTPEGNALAGIHIAYGVYGEWHQWGIINYEADFSPPMTDHFRQWLKAKYTSAEALQEAWSSPDITFDAVSVPDTEERAVITEGIFRHPLKGRRVIDYYECQHELVA
;
A
#
# COMPACT_ATOMS: atom_id res chain seq x y z
N MET A 1 18.03 44.33 -72.10
CA MET A 1 18.77 45.55 -71.65
C MET A 1 17.76 46.65 -71.38
N PRO A 2 17.92 47.56 -70.40
CA PRO A 2 19.01 47.69 -69.43
C PRO A 2 18.55 47.84 -67.96
N SER A 3 19.58 47.92 -67.13
CA SER A 3 19.64 48.14 -65.69
C SER A 3 18.80 49.30 -65.14
N LYS A 4 18.26 49.09 -63.93
CA LYS A 4 18.05 50.14 -62.92
C LYS A 4 18.48 49.56 -61.58
N LYS A 5 19.73 49.83 -61.17
CA LYS A 5 20.14 50.89 -60.23
C LYS A 5 19.64 50.63 -58.81
N ILE A 6 20.58 50.14 -57.99
CA ILE A 6 20.53 50.08 -56.53
C ILE A 6 20.54 51.52 -55.98
N PRO A 7 19.65 51.90 -55.06
CA PRO A 7 19.83 53.07 -54.22
C PRO A 7 20.51 52.71 -52.88
N PRO A 8 21.27 53.63 -52.28
CA PRO A 8 22.15 53.36 -51.14
C PRO A 8 21.45 53.51 -49.78
N SER A 9 22.00 52.78 -48.80
CA SER A 9 22.00 53.06 -47.36
C SER A 9 20.66 53.36 -46.67
N PHE A 10 20.13 52.35 -45.97
CA PHE A 10 19.38 52.56 -44.74
C PHE A 10 20.13 51.90 -43.59
N ASN A 11 20.68 52.75 -42.73
CA ASN A 11 21.27 52.41 -41.46
C ASN A 11 20.11 52.30 -40.45
N LEU A 12 19.78 51.09 -40.00
CA LEU A 12 18.88 50.89 -38.86
C LEU A 12 19.55 49.93 -37.89
N SER A 13 20.17 50.51 -36.88
CA SER A 13 20.63 49.84 -35.68
C SER A 13 19.42 49.26 -34.94
N ALA A 14 19.00 48.05 -35.31
CA ALA A 14 18.05 47.26 -34.54
C ALA A 14 18.85 46.47 -33.49
N LEU A 15 19.03 47.08 -32.33
CA LEU A 15 19.54 46.41 -31.14
C LEU A 15 18.47 45.42 -30.67
N ILE A 16 18.58 44.15 -31.07
CA ILE A 16 17.75 43.08 -30.51
C ILE A 16 18.25 42.86 -29.07
N LEU A 17 17.55 43.47 -28.12
CA LEU A 17 17.75 43.22 -26.71
C LEU A 17 17.12 41.87 -26.37
N VAL A 18 17.88 40.79 -26.50
CA VAL A 18 17.51 39.49 -25.95
C VAL A 18 17.62 39.62 -24.43
N VAL A 19 16.48 39.90 -23.78
CA VAL A 19 16.36 39.80 -22.33
C VAL A 19 16.42 38.32 -21.99
N PHE A 20 17.60 37.83 -21.62
CA PHE A 20 17.71 36.60 -20.84
C PHE A 20 17.06 36.89 -19.48
N LEU A 21 15.76 36.56 -19.38
CA LEU A 21 15.15 36.36 -18.08
C LEU A 21 15.84 35.11 -17.51
N VAL A 22 16.93 35.31 -16.77
CA VAL A 22 17.42 34.31 -15.84
C VAL A 22 16.33 34.22 -14.78
N CYS A 23 15.35 33.34 -15.00
CA CYS A 23 14.61 32.77 -13.90
C CYS A 23 15.66 32.17 -12.99
N LYS A 24 15.98 32.88 -11.90
CA LYS A 24 16.44 32.21 -10.70
C LYS A 24 15.35 31.19 -10.39
N CYS A 25 15.53 29.94 -10.82
CA CYS A 25 14.96 28.84 -10.07
C CYS A 25 15.42 29.11 -8.64
N GLY A 26 14.53 29.63 -7.81
CA GLY A 26 14.74 29.60 -6.38
C GLY A 26 15.06 28.15 -6.10
N SER A 27 16.23 27.89 -5.50
CA SER A 27 16.45 26.61 -4.85
C SER A 27 15.19 26.37 -4.03
N ALA A 28 14.42 25.33 -4.38
CA ALA A 28 13.23 24.97 -3.61
C ALA A 28 13.69 24.91 -2.16
N SER A 29 13.23 25.84 -1.33
CA SER A 29 13.62 25.88 0.07
C SER A 29 13.18 24.55 0.66
N THR A 30 14.13 23.79 1.22
CA THR A 30 13.81 22.54 1.90
C THR A 30 12.63 22.79 2.85
N PRO A 31 11.52 22.04 2.71
CA PRO A 31 10.38 22.25 3.59
C PRO A 31 10.82 22.07 5.05
N PRO A 32 10.30 22.88 5.98
CA PRO A 32 10.58 22.68 7.39
C PRO A 32 10.15 21.27 7.79
N GLN A 33 10.95 20.61 8.62
CA GLN A 33 10.69 19.24 9.06
C GLN A 33 9.33 19.17 9.77
N LEU A 34 8.41 18.41 9.19
CA LEU A 34 7.15 18.03 9.80
C LEU A 34 7.39 16.91 10.81
N SER A 35 6.64 16.98 11.90
CA SER A 35 6.51 15.89 12.87
C SER A 35 5.05 15.50 12.92
N GLY A 36 4.77 14.21 12.74
CA GLY A 36 3.43 13.62 12.83
C GLY A 36 3.33 12.70 14.03
N GLU A 37 2.27 12.86 14.83
CA GLU A 37 1.95 11.95 15.93
C GLU A 37 0.43 11.74 16.03
N VAL A 38 -0.01 10.55 16.44
CA VAL A 38 -1.40 10.30 16.80
C VAL A 38 -1.50 10.27 18.31
N LYS A 39 -2.27 11.20 18.90
CA LYS A 39 -2.52 11.24 20.35
C LYS A 39 -3.96 11.65 20.65
N PRO A 40 -4.47 11.35 21.86
CA PRO A 40 -5.81 11.78 22.26
C PRO A 40 -5.95 13.31 22.25
N TYR A 41 -6.98 13.81 21.58
CA TYR A 41 -7.42 15.20 21.66
C TYR A 41 -8.95 15.22 21.84
N LYS A 42 -9.42 15.85 22.92
CA LYS A 42 -10.84 15.84 23.31
C LYS A 42 -11.46 14.43 23.33
N GLY A 43 -10.70 13.44 23.83
CA GLY A 43 -11.13 12.05 23.98
C GLY A 43 -11.13 11.21 22.70
N LYS A 44 -10.59 11.72 21.59
CA LYS A 44 -10.53 11.00 20.31
C LYS A 44 -9.08 10.90 19.80
N PRO A 45 -8.68 9.78 19.16
CA PRO A 45 -7.41 9.73 18.44
C PRO A 45 -7.40 10.81 17.36
N THR A 46 -6.37 11.65 17.35
CA THR A 46 -6.27 12.80 16.44
C THR A 46 -4.85 12.94 15.94
N ILE A 47 -4.70 13.18 14.64
CA ILE A 47 -3.42 13.51 14.02
C ILE A 47 -2.96 14.85 14.56
N HIS A 48 -1.71 14.95 14.99
CA HIS A 48 -1.08 16.21 15.28
C HIS A 48 0.11 16.41 14.38
N LEU A 49 0.18 17.58 13.75
CA LEU A 49 1.32 18.01 12.96
C LEU A 49 2.03 19.14 13.70
N ASN A 50 3.32 18.98 13.96
CA ASN A 50 4.12 19.95 14.73
C ASN A 50 3.45 20.32 16.07
N GLY A 51 2.88 19.32 16.74
CA GLY A 51 2.20 19.46 18.03
C GLY A 51 0.79 20.06 17.99
N LYS A 52 0.29 20.47 16.82
CA LYS A 52 -1.07 21.04 16.66
C LYS A 52 -2.05 19.96 16.17
N PRO A 53 -3.26 19.86 16.74
CA PRO A 53 -4.26 18.92 16.26
C PRO A 53 -4.74 19.32 14.87
N GLU A 54 -4.76 18.36 13.94
CA GLU A 54 -5.16 18.55 12.55
C GLU A 54 -6.36 17.68 12.21
N ALA A 55 -7.26 18.22 11.37
CA ALA A 55 -8.33 17.42 10.79
C ALA A 55 -7.74 16.54 9.68
N PRO A 56 -8.11 15.25 9.58
CA PRO A 56 -7.63 14.36 8.54
C PRO A 56 -8.36 14.61 7.21
N ILE A 57 -8.20 15.81 6.65
CA ILE A 57 -8.76 16.19 5.34
C ILE A 57 -7.60 16.16 4.35
N LEU A 58 -7.54 15.10 3.55
CA LEU A 58 -6.47 14.84 2.60
C LEU A 58 -7.01 14.70 1.19
N TYR A 59 -6.23 15.13 0.19
CA TYR A 59 -6.42 14.71 -1.19
C TYR A 59 -5.55 13.47 -1.46
N ALA A 60 -6.19 12.31 -1.67
CA ALA A 60 -5.52 11.08 -2.04
C ALA A 60 -5.41 10.99 -3.57
N LEU A 61 -4.19 10.73 -4.06
CA LEU A 61 -4.01 10.37 -5.46
C LEU A 61 -4.58 8.98 -5.71
N SER A 62 -4.99 8.73 -6.95
CA SER A 62 -5.57 7.44 -7.35
C SER A 62 -4.46 6.46 -7.72
N ASP A 63 -4.66 5.15 -7.51
CA ASP A 63 -3.77 4.10 -8.03
C ASP A 63 -3.94 3.88 -9.55
N VAL A 64 -4.94 4.52 -10.16
CA VAL A 64 -5.29 4.41 -11.59
C VAL A 64 -4.23 5.10 -12.46
N PRO A 65 -3.85 4.48 -13.60
CA PRO A 65 -2.97 5.11 -14.59
C PRO A 65 -3.41 6.52 -15.00
N GLY A 66 -2.47 7.47 -14.99
CA GLY A 66 -2.72 8.89 -15.26
C GLY A 66 -3.23 9.71 -14.08
N GLY A 67 -3.59 9.10 -12.96
CA GLY A 67 -4.01 9.79 -11.72
C GLY A 67 -3.04 9.61 -10.54
N ARG A 68 -2.00 8.79 -10.72
CA ARG A 68 -1.19 8.25 -9.64
C ARG A 68 0.08 9.02 -9.33
N TRP A 69 0.77 9.49 -10.35
CA TRP A 69 2.10 10.07 -10.19
C TRP A 69 1.98 11.57 -10.00
N SER A 70 2.39 12.08 -8.84
CA SER A 70 2.19 13.50 -8.50
C SER A 70 2.76 14.46 -9.53
N TRP A 71 3.83 14.08 -10.26
CA TRP A 71 4.49 14.89 -11.29
C TRP A 71 3.81 14.85 -12.67
N GLU A 72 2.74 14.07 -12.85
CA GLU A 72 2.00 14.02 -14.11
C GLU A 72 0.99 15.17 -14.23
N GLU A 73 0.58 15.50 -15.46
CA GLU A 73 -0.24 16.67 -15.78
C GLU A 73 -1.56 16.73 -15.00
N VAL A 74 -2.32 15.63 -14.97
CA VAL A 74 -3.61 15.58 -14.27
C VAL A 74 -3.44 15.67 -12.75
N PRO A 75 -2.55 14.88 -12.10
CA PRO A 75 -2.23 15.06 -10.70
C PRO A 75 -1.73 16.46 -10.34
N GLN A 76 -0.81 17.04 -11.11
CA GLN A 76 -0.31 18.41 -10.91
C GLN A 76 -1.45 19.44 -10.90
N HIS A 77 -2.35 19.36 -11.88
CA HIS A 77 -3.53 20.23 -11.95
C HIS A 77 -4.40 20.11 -10.69
N ASN A 78 -4.73 18.87 -10.30
CA ASN A 78 -5.59 18.63 -9.15
C ASN A 78 -4.94 19.06 -7.82
N ILE A 79 -3.66 18.73 -7.61
CA ILE A 79 -2.91 19.13 -6.40
C ILE A 79 -2.88 20.66 -6.30
N SER A 80 -2.57 21.36 -7.39
CA SER A 80 -2.56 22.83 -7.43
C SER A 80 -3.94 23.41 -7.09
N ALA A 81 -5.01 22.86 -7.68
CA ALA A 81 -6.37 23.29 -7.41
C ALA A 81 -6.78 23.07 -5.93
N PHE A 82 -6.50 21.90 -5.37
CA PHE A 82 -6.78 21.60 -3.95
C PHE A 82 -5.95 22.47 -3.00
N CYS A 83 -4.67 22.71 -3.32
CA CYS A 83 -3.81 23.60 -2.56
C CYS A 83 -4.35 25.03 -2.53
N ALA A 84 -4.82 25.54 -3.67
CA ALA A 84 -5.47 26.85 -3.78
C ALA A 84 -6.76 26.96 -2.94
N GLN A 85 -7.45 25.84 -2.68
CA GLN A 85 -8.64 25.76 -1.81
C GLN A 85 -8.31 25.51 -0.33
N GLY A 86 -7.03 25.47 0.05
CA GLY A 86 -6.61 25.30 1.44
C GLY A 86 -6.34 23.87 1.88
N ILE A 87 -6.42 22.87 0.99
CA ILE A 87 -5.97 21.51 1.31
C ILE A 87 -4.45 21.49 1.43
N ARG A 88 -3.94 20.88 2.50
CA ARG A 88 -2.50 20.79 2.79
C ARG A 88 -2.02 19.36 3.00
N LEU A 89 -2.90 18.39 3.15
CA LEU A 89 -2.52 17.00 3.33
C LEU A 89 -2.78 16.20 2.06
N TYR A 90 -1.80 15.40 1.67
CA TYR A 90 -1.85 14.62 0.44
C TYR A 90 -1.45 13.18 0.71
N GLN A 91 -2.18 12.24 0.13
CA GLN A 91 -1.85 10.82 0.23
C GLN A 91 -1.31 10.30 -1.10
N LEU A 92 -0.14 9.65 -1.05
CA LEU A 92 0.58 9.14 -2.21
C LEU A 92 0.75 7.63 -2.10
N ASP A 93 0.43 6.89 -3.15
CA ASP A 93 0.68 5.45 -3.20
C ASP A 93 2.15 5.16 -3.52
N ILE A 94 2.77 4.31 -2.71
CA ILE A 94 4.06 3.69 -3.00
C ILE A 94 3.98 2.19 -2.72
N PHE A 95 4.57 1.39 -3.60
CA PHE A 95 4.51 -0.07 -3.52
C PHE A 95 5.91 -0.60 -3.31
N LEU A 96 6.03 -1.64 -2.48
CA LEU A 96 7.33 -2.22 -2.16
C LEU A 96 8.07 -2.71 -3.43
N GLU A 97 7.34 -3.25 -4.41
CA GLU A 97 7.87 -3.64 -5.73
C GLU A 97 8.54 -2.49 -6.51
N GLN A 98 8.15 -1.24 -6.26
CA GLN A 98 8.75 -0.06 -6.90
C GLN A 98 10.04 0.40 -6.23
N LEU A 99 10.31 -0.10 -5.03
CA LEU A 99 11.47 0.25 -4.21
C LEU A 99 12.47 -0.90 -4.14
N TRP A 100 12.00 -2.14 -4.34
CA TRP A 100 12.75 -3.38 -4.12
C TRP A 100 12.64 -4.34 -5.32
N PRO A 101 13.43 -4.13 -6.38
CA PRO A 101 13.52 -5.05 -7.51
C PRO A 101 14.23 -6.37 -7.17
N GLU A 102 14.14 -7.33 -8.08
CA GLU A 102 14.64 -8.72 -7.92
C GLU A 102 16.15 -8.79 -7.68
N ASP A 103 16.93 -7.84 -8.19
CA ASP A 103 18.39 -7.78 -8.02
C ASP A 103 18.83 -7.51 -6.56
N GLY A 104 17.87 -7.25 -5.67
CA GLY A 104 18.08 -7.04 -4.24
C GLY A 104 18.46 -5.60 -3.88
N SER A 105 18.61 -4.70 -4.85
CA SER A 105 18.79 -3.28 -4.59
C SER A 105 17.55 -2.67 -3.92
N PHE A 106 17.74 -1.55 -3.21
CA PHE A 106 16.64 -0.83 -2.59
C PHE A 106 16.81 0.67 -2.81
N SER A 107 15.81 1.33 -3.38
CA SER A 107 15.85 2.76 -3.69
C SER A 107 14.58 3.47 -3.27
N VAL A 108 14.74 4.63 -2.62
CA VAL A 108 13.64 5.53 -2.23
C VAL A 108 13.36 6.62 -3.26
N GLU A 109 14.04 6.61 -4.42
CA GLU A 109 13.96 7.68 -5.42
C GLU A 109 12.52 7.93 -5.93
N THR A 110 11.77 6.85 -6.17
CA THR A 110 10.35 6.95 -6.59
C THR A 110 9.50 7.68 -5.54
N ALA A 111 9.72 7.39 -4.26
CA ALA A 111 9.03 8.07 -3.16
C ALA A 111 9.44 9.54 -3.06
N GLN A 112 10.73 9.86 -3.23
CA GLN A 112 11.20 11.25 -3.27
C GLN A 112 10.56 12.01 -4.44
N LYS A 113 10.50 11.40 -5.63
CA LYS A 113 9.88 12.02 -6.81
C LYS A 113 8.39 12.30 -6.59
N GLN A 114 7.67 11.38 -5.96
CA GLN A 114 6.27 11.57 -5.56
C GLN A 114 6.12 12.80 -4.64
N VAL A 115 6.96 12.94 -3.62
CA VAL A 115 6.90 14.11 -2.73
C VAL A 115 7.26 15.40 -3.45
N ARG A 116 8.33 15.41 -4.25
CA ARG A 116 8.75 16.60 -5.01
C ARG A 116 7.64 17.11 -5.91
N GLY A 117 6.94 16.23 -6.64
CA GLY A 117 5.82 16.63 -7.49
C GLY A 117 4.72 17.37 -6.70
N VAL A 118 4.38 16.92 -5.48
CA VAL A 118 3.42 17.66 -4.64
C VAL A 118 3.98 19.02 -4.23
N LEU A 119 5.22 19.06 -3.74
CA LEU A 119 5.86 20.27 -3.22
C LEU A 119 6.12 21.35 -4.29
N GLU A 120 6.26 20.95 -5.57
CA GLU A 120 6.40 21.87 -6.70
C GLU A 120 5.21 22.84 -6.82
N VAL A 121 4.00 22.37 -6.51
CA VAL A 121 2.75 23.17 -6.58
C VAL A 121 2.12 23.47 -5.23
N CYS A 122 2.56 22.80 -4.15
CA CYS A 122 2.08 23.04 -2.79
C CYS A 122 3.21 22.88 -1.76
N GLN A 123 4.01 23.94 -1.55
CA GLN A 123 5.24 23.89 -0.73
C GLN A 123 4.99 23.60 0.77
N GLU A 124 3.79 23.89 1.27
CA GLU A 124 3.39 23.64 2.66
C GLU A 124 2.71 22.28 2.86
N ALA A 125 2.78 21.38 1.86
CA ALA A 125 2.11 20.10 1.92
C ALA A 125 2.69 19.16 2.99
N GLY A 126 1.81 18.50 3.74
CA GLY A 126 2.12 17.33 4.55
C GLY A 126 1.75 16.06 3.78
N ILE A 127 2.69 15.11 3.74
CA ILE A 127 2.55 13.90 2.94
C ILE A 127 2.23 12.68 3.80
N PHE A 128 1.26 11.90 3.36
CA PHE A 128 1.00 10.56 3.85
C PHE A 128 1.33 9.56 2.76
N PHE A 129 2.23 8.61 3.01
CA PHE A 129 2.35 7.48 2.10
C PHE A 129 1.28 6.45 2.42
N ARG A 130 0.50 6.03 1.43
CA ARG A 130 -0.15 4.72 1.46
C ARG A 130 0.89 3.72 0.98
N PHE A 131 1.50 3.02 1.94
CA PHE A 131 2.63 2.14 1.70
C PHE A 131 2.12 0.71 1.55
N HIS A 132 2.09 0.23 0.31
CA HIS A 132 1.65 -1.12 -0.02
C HIS A 132 2.78 -2.11 0.21
N LEU A 133 2.62 -2.94 1.25
CA LEU A 133 3.53 -4.02 1.61
C LEU A 133 3.25 -5.31 0.82
N ASN A 134 2.55 -5.25 -0.31
CA ASN A 134 2.36 -6.42 -1.17
C ASN A 134 3.72 -6.95 -1.62
N ALA A 135 3.86 -8.28 -1.62
CA ALA A 135 5.06 -8.92 -2.12
C ALA A 135 5.29 -8.54 -3.59
N PRO A 136 6.52 -8.12 -3.98
CA PRO A 136 6.87 -7.99 -5.39
C PRO A 136 6.60 -9.29 -6.13
N LYS A 137 6.25 -9.23 -7.42
CA LYS A 137 5.87 -10.44 -8.18
C LYS A 137 7.00 -11.46 -8.25
N TRP A 138 8.23 -10.98 -8.41
CA TRP A 138 9.43 -11.83 -8.35
C TRP A 138 9.54 -12.61 -7.03
N TRP A 139 9.06 -12.04 -5.92
CA TRP A 139 9.11 -12.70 -4.61
C TRP A 139 8.06 -13.82 -4.54
N THR A 140 6.83 -13.55 -5.00
CA THR A 140 5.77 -14.55 -5.03
C THR A 140 6.09 -15.69 -5.99
N ASP A 141 6.80 -15.42 -7.08
CA ASP A 141 7.24 -16.45 -8.03
C ASP A 141 8.40 -17.30 -7.45
N LYS A 142 9.27 -16.68 -6.66
CA LYS A 142 10.42 -17.34 -6.02
C LYS A 142 10.04 -18.20 -4.83
N TYR A 143 8.98 -17.84 -4.10
CA TYR A 143 8.51 -18.54 -2.90
C TYR A 143 7.04 -18.95 -3.04
N PRO A 144 6.71 -19.84 -4.01
CA PRO A 144 5.33 -20.23 -4.26
C PRO A 144 4.69 -20.92 -3.05
N GLU A 145 5.48 -21.56 -2.18
CA GLU A 145 5.03 -22.20 -0.95
C GLU A 145 4.50 -21.22 0.11
N GLU A 146 4.86 -19.95 -0.02
CA GLU A 146 4.47 -18.87 0.88
C GLU A 146 3.23 -18.10 0.40
N ASN A 147 2.72 -18.43 -0.79
CA ASN A 147 1.57 -17.77 -1.38
C ASN A 147 0.26 -18.31 -0.79
N VAL A 148 -0.77 -17.46 -0.80
CA VAL A 148 -2.14 -17.85 -0.51
C VAL A 148 -2.58 -19.00 -1.42
N ALA A 149 -3.27 -19.99 -0.86
CA ALA A 149 -3.96 -21.02 -1.63
C ALA A 149 -5.47 -20.92 -1.44
N TYR A 150 -6.20 -21.34 -2.47
CA TYR A 150 -7.66 -21.26 -2.51
C TYR A 150 -8.23 -22.68 -2.56
N ASP A 151 -9.38 -22.89 -1.91
CA ASP A 151 -10.03 -24.19 -1.93
C ASP A 151 -10.49 -24.55 -3.35
N LYS A 152 -10.13 -25.75 -3.82
CA LYS A 152 -10.57 -26.37 -5.09
C LYS A 152 -10.29 -25.57 -6.37
N VAL A 153 -9.49 -24.51 -6.31
CA VAL A 153 -9.15 -23.69 -7.48
C VAL A 153 -7.71 -23.22 -7.41
N GLU A 154 -7.04 -23.27 -8.56
CA GLU A 154 -5.70 -22.71 -8.70
C GLU A 154 -5.75 -21.16 -8.65
N PRO A 155 -4.70 -20.50 -8.13
CA PRO A 155 -4.62 -19.05 -8.16
C PRO A 155 -4.55 -18.54 -9.60
N SER A 156 -5.18 -17.40 -9.86
CA SER A 156 -5.14 -16.71 -11.14
C SER A 156 -4.08 -15.61 -11.12
N PRO A 157 -3.11 -15.61 -12.04
CA PRO A 157 -2.12 -14.55 -12.13
C PRO A 157 -2.76 -13.22 -12.54
N ASP A 158 -2.04 -12.14 -12.31
CA ASP A 158 -2.46 -10.81 -12.76
C ASP A 158 -2.54 -10.79 -14.30
N GLU A 159 -3.60 -10.17 -14.82
CA GLU A 159 -3.75 -9.96 -16.26
C GLU A 159 -3.18 -8.59 -16.63
N HIS A 160 -2.34 -8.54 -17.67
CA HIS A 160 -1.77 -7.30 -18.18
C HIS A 160 -2.45 -6.89 -19.48
N ILE A 161 -3.65 -6.31 -19.36
CA ILE A 161 -4.41 -5.81 -20.51
C ILE A 161 -4.36 -4.28 -20.50
N GLY A 162 -3.51 -3.71 -21.37
CA GLY A 162 -3.38 -2.26 -21.49
C GLY A 162 -2.74 -1.62 -20.24
N LEU A 163 -3.35 -0.52 -19.76
CA LEU A 163 -2.91 0.18 -18.57
C LEU A 163 -3.59 -0.43 -17.33
N SER A 164 -2.94 -1.42 -16.73
CA SER A 164 -3.44 -2.13 -15.54
C SER A 164 -2.93 -1.54 -14.22
N ARG A 165 -3.71 -1.71 -13.15
CA ARG A 165 -3.30 -1.35 -11.78
C ARG A 165 -2.56 -2.51 -11.12
N ILE A 166 -1.64 -2.22 -10.20
CA ILE A 166 -0.91 -3.27 -9.45
C ILE A 166 -1.87 -4.15 -8.62
N LEU A 167 -2.97 -3.56 -8.13
CA LEU A 167 -3.96 -4.22 -7.29
C LEU A 167 -5.22 -4.63 -8.06
N GLU A 168 -5.21 -4.57 -9.39
CA GLU A 168 -6.42 -4.76 -10.21
C GLU A 168 -7.05 -6.15 -10.03
N ALA A 169 -6.19 -7.17 -9.92
CA ALA A 169 -6.60 -8.57 -9.81
C ALA A 169 -6.93 -9.03 -8.38
N ASP A 170 -6.68 -8.19 -7.37
CA ASP A 170 -6.88 -8.51 -5.95
C ASP A 170 -8.25 -9.10 -5.57
N PRO A 171 -9.41 -8.67 -6.14
CA PRO A 171 -10.71 -9.21 -5.77
C PRO A 171 -11.00 -10.63 -6.29
N ARG A 172 -10.12 -11.16 -7.15
CA ARG A 172 -10.23 -12.53 -7.68
C ARG A 172 -9.57 -13.51 -6.71
N ASN A 173 -8.87 -14.50 -7.25
CA ASN A 173 -8.00 -15.45 -6.56
C ASN A 173 -6.53 -15.19 -6.93
N PRO A 174 -5.97 -14.00 -6.65
CA PRO A 174 -4.64 -13.62 -7.12
C PRO A 174 -3.51 -14.48 -6.53
N VAL A 175 -2.38 -14.56 -7.23
CA VAL A 175 -1.10 -15.00 -6.67
C VAL A 175 -0.56 -13.89 -5.76
N ARG A 176 -0.66 -14.08 -4.44
CA ARG A 176 -0.17 -13.14 -3.41
C ARG A 176 0.48 -13.93 -2.27
N ALA A 177 1.41 -13.32 -1.55
CA ALA A 177 1.90 -13.90 -0.31
C ALA A 177 0.76 -14.09 0.69
N SER A 178 0.77 -15.22 1.40
CA SER A 178 -0.10 -15.47 2.54
C SER A 178 0.15 -14.42 3.62
N MET A 179 -0.91 -13.91 4.25
CA MET A 179 -0.78 -13.06 5.44
C MET A 179 -0.10 -13.81 6.61
N ALA A 180 -0.19 -15.15 6.61
CA ALA A 180 0.45 -16.01 7.61
C ALA A 180 1.91 -16.35 7.27
N SER A 181 2.41 -15.95 6.10
CA SER A 181 3.81 -16.17 5.72
C SER A 181 4.74 -15.36 6.62
N GLU A 182 5.30 -16.01 7.63
CA GLU A 182 6.28 -15.39 8.52
C GLU A 182 7.52 -14.92 7.76
N LYS A 183 7.90 -15.67 6.71
CA LYS A 183 8.99 -15.30 5.80
C LYS A 183 8.69 -13.99 5.06
N TRP A 184 7.47 -13.82 4.55
CA TRP A 184 7.06 -12.56 3.93
C TRP A 184 7.02 -11.43 4.94
N ARG A 185 6.40 -11.65 6.11
CA ARG A 185 6.28 -10.63 7.17
C ARG A 185 7.64 -10.10 7.60
N GLN A 186 8.62 -10.97 7.79
CA GLN A 186 9.98 -10.59 8.15
C GLN A 186 10.65 -9.77 7.04
N ALA A 187 10.56 -10.21 5.78
CA ALA A 187 11.10 -9.48 4.64
C ALA A 187 10.46 -8.09 4.46
N ALA A 188 9.13 -8.02 4.53
CA ALA A 188 8.37 -6.78 4.43
C ALA A 188 8.72 -5.80 5.57
N ALA A 189 8.82 -6.30 6.80
CA ALA A 189 9.22 -5.50 7.97
C ALA A 189 10.65 -4.97 7.84
N GLU A 190 11.58 -5.79 7.36
CA GLU A 190 12.96 -5.36 7.09
C GLU A 190 13.00 -4.21 6.07
N LYS A 191 12.27 -4.33 4.97
CA LYS A 191 12.27 -3.31 3.92
C LYS A 191 11.49 -2.06 4.29
N LEU A 192 10.41 -2.18 5.06
CA LEU A 192 9.71 -1.01 5.61
C LEU A 192 10.63 -0.23 6.56
N ARG A 193 11.36 -0.92 7.43
CA ARG A 193 12.35 -0.27 8.30
C ARG A 193 13.44 0.42 7.49
N LEU A 194 13.97 -0.25 6.46
CA LEU A 194 14.98 0.33 5.57
C LEU A 194 14.45 1.57 4.84
N PHE A 195 13.19 1.55 4.38
CA PHE A 195 12.52 2.71 3.82
C PHE A 195 12.50 3.88 4.80
N CYS A 196 12.02 3.67 6.03
CA CYS A 196 11.97 4.72 7.05
C CYS A 196 13.37 5.28 7.35
N GLU A 197 14.37 4.42 7.48
CA GLU A 197 15.77 4.81 7.72
C GLU A 197 16.34 5.68 6.58
N GLN A 198 16.15 5.27 5.32
CA GLN A 198 16.71 5.99 4.17
C GLN A 198 15.90 7.26 3.82
N PHE A 199 14.57 7.16 3.81
CA PHE A 199 13.70 8.27 3.43
C PHE A 199 13.74 9.41 4.46
N SER A 200 13.88 9.10 5.75
CA SER A 200 14.01 10.14 6.80
C SER A 200 15.27 11.00 6.66
N GLN A 201 16.27 10.54 5.91
CA GLN A 201 17.52 11.28 5.66
C GLN A 201 17.45 12.19 4.43
N THR A 202 16.36 12.15 3.66
CA THR A 202 16.22 12.97 2.45
C THR A 202 15.53 14.30 2.75
N PRO A 203 15.76 15.35 1.93
CA PRO A 203 15.00 16.60 2.05
C PRO A 203 13.48 16.41 1.92
N GLU A 204 13.04 15.45 1.11
CA GLU A 204 11.63 15.09 0.97
C GLU A 204 11.04 14.43 2.22
N GLY A 205 11.87 13.72 3.00
CA GLY A 205 11.49 13.16 4.30
C GLY A 205 10.97 14.21 5.28
N ASN A 206 11.42 15.47 5.16
CA ASN A 206 10.91 16.58 5.97
C ASN A 206 9.43 16.88 5.73
N ALA A 207 8.85 16.51 4.59
CA ALA A 207 7.43 16.71 4.31
C ALA A 207 6.54 15.55 4.80
N LEU A 208 7.13 14.48 5.34
CA LEU A 208 6.38 13.29 5.74
C LEU A 208 5.60 13.54 7.05
N ALA A 209 4.28 13.50 6.94
CA ALA A 209 3.35 13.60 8.06
C ALA A 209 2.94 12.23 8.62
N GLY A 210 2.99 11.17 7.81
CA GLY A 210 2.70 9.82 8.28
C GLY A 210 2.79 8.74 7.21
N ILE A 211 2.68 7.49 7.65
CA ILE A 211 2.63 6.31 6.78
C ILE A 211 1.37 5.51 7.13
N HIS A 212 0.51 5.32 6.14
CA HIS A 212 -0.63 4.40 6.18
C HIS A 212 -0.16 3.08 5.56
N ILE A 213 0.00 2.05 6.38
CA ILE A 213 0.37 0.71 5.92
C ILE A 213 -0.83 0.06 5.23
N ALA A 214 -0.62 -0.36 3.99
CA ALA A 214 -1.61 -1.02 3.15
C ALA A 214 -1.15 -2.45 2.82
N TYR A 215 -2.07 -3.39 2.96
CA TYR A 215 -1.92 -4.79 2.59
C TYR A 215 -3.32 -5.41 2.45
N GLY A 216 -3.45 -6.58 1.82
CA GLY A 216 -4.75 -7.21 1.56
C GLY A 216 -5.45 -6.65 0.32
N VAL A 217 -6.72 -7.03 0.13
CA VAL A 217 -7.49 -6.69 -1.08
C VAL A 217 -7.59 -5.17 -1.23
N TYR A 218 -7.15 -4.63 -2.37
CA TYR A 218 -7.10 -3.18 -2.64
C TYR A 218 -6.24 -2.37 -1.67
N GLY A 219 -5.30 -3.01 -0.98
CA GLY A 219 -4.51 -2.41 0.08
C GLY A 219 -5.35 -2.10 1.34
N GLU A 220 -6.43 -2.82 1.53
CA GLU A 220 -7.25 -2.82 2.74
C GLU A 220 -7.10 -4.18 3.43
N TRP A 221 -7.07 -4.19 4.77
CA TRP A 221 -6.87 -5.38 5.59
C TRP A 221 -8.08 -6.33 5.52
N HIS A 222 -8.19 -6.99 4.38
CA HIS A 222 -9.15 -8.01 4.02
C HIS A 222 -8.39 -9.22 3.49
N GLN A 223 -8.89 -10.41 3.81
CA GLN A 223 -8.34 -11.65 3.24
C GLN A 223 -8.50 -11.68 1.72
N TRP A 224 -7.55 -12.31 1.02
CA TRP A 224 -7.64 -12.58 -0.42
C TRP A 224 -8.87 -13.45 -0.75
N GLY A 225 -9.37 -13.39 -1.98
CA GLY A 225 -10.49 -14.24 -2.39
C GLY A 225 -11.89 -13.79 -1.96
N ILE A 226 -12.00 -12.66 -1.24
CA ILE A 226 -13.21 -12.15 -0.54
C ILE A 226 -14.56 -12.24 -1.31
N ILE A 227 -14.55 -12.26 -2.65
CA ILE A 227 -15.79 -12.31 -3.45
C ILE A 227 -16.29 -13.74 -3.65
N ASN A 228 -15.47 -14.63 -4.20
CA ASN A 228 -15.90 -15.94 -4.71
C ASN A 228 -14.98 -17.10 -4.33
N TYR A 229 -13.94 -16.85 -3.53
CA TYR A 229 -12.88 -17.82 -3.29
C TYR A 229 -12.51 -17.89 -1.81
N GLU A 230 -12.57 -19.08 -1.24
CA GLU A 230 -12.17 -19.29 0.15
C GLU A 230 -10.65 -19.42 0.23
N ALA A 231 -10.01 -18.41 0.82
CA ALA A 231 -8.62 -18.42 1.25
C ALA A 231 -8.57 -18.36 2.80
N ASP A 232 -7.49 -18.76 3.45
CA ASP A 232 -6.20 -19.19 2.92
C ASP A 232 -5.94 -20.66 3.30
N PHE A 233 -5.65 -21.49 2.29
CA PHE A 233 -5.37 -22.92 2.41
C PHE A 233 -3.87 -23.26 2.34
N SER A 234 -3.03 -22.22 2.33
CA SER A 234 -1.59 -22.39 2.19
C SER A 234 -0.96 -23.09 3.41
N PRO A 235 0.23 -23.69 3.26
CA PRO A 235 0.99 -24.23 4.39
C PRO A 235 1.22 -23.21 5.51
N PRO A 236 1.62 -21.94 5.23
CA PRO A 236 1.73 -20.91 6.27
C PRO A 236 0.47 -20.70 7.10
N MET A 237 -0.71 -20.62 6.47
CA MET A 237 -1.96 -20.42 7.20
C MET A 237 -2.33 -21.64 8.06
N THR A 238 -2.08 -22.84 7.55
CA THR A 238 -2.31 -24.08 8.32
C THR A 238 -1.40 -24.14 9.55
N ASP A 239 -0.11 -23.84 9.39
CA ASP A 239 0.84 -23.84 10.50
C ASP A 239 0.54 -22.74 11.51
N HIS A 240 0.16 -21.55 11.05
CA HIS A 240 -0.29 -20.46 11.91
C HIS A 240 -1.53 -20.87 12.73
N PHE A 241 -2.53 -21.49 12.09
CA PHE A 241 -3.73 -21.94 12.78
C PHE A 241 -3.43 -23.01 13.84
N ARG A 242 -2.54 -23.95 13.55
CA ARG A 242 -2.08 -24.95 14.54
C ARG A 242 -1.41 -24.30 15.75
N GLN A 243 -0.55 -23.31 15.52
CA GLN A 243 0.12 -22.57 16.61
C GLN A 243 -0.88 -21.78 17.46
N TRP A 244 -1.83 -21.11 16.80
CA TRP A 244 -2.89 -20.38 17.47
C TRP A 244 -3.76 -21.29 18.35
N LEU A 245 -4.13 -22.48 17.85
CA LEU A 245 -4.87 -23.47 18.64
C LEU A 245 -4.07 -24.00 19.83
N LYS A 246 -2.76 -24.24 19.66
CA LYS A 246 -1.86 -24.63 20.76
C LYS A 246 -1.86 -23.56 21.85
N ALA A 247 -1.84 -22.28 21.48
CA ALA A 247 -1.93 -21.16 22.43
C ALA A 247 -3.30 -21.05 23.12
N LYS A 248 -4.39 -21.26 22.38
CA LYS A 248 -5.77 -21.13 22.90
C LYS A 248 -6.18 -22.28 23.82
N TYR A 249 -5.96 -23.53 23.41
CA TYR A 249 -6.48 -24.71 24.10
C TYR A 249 -5.46 -25.36 25.04
N THR A 250 -4.16 -25.07 24.90
CA THR A 250 -3.06 -25.51 25.78
C THR A 250 -2.80 -27.03 25.88
N SER A 251 -3.79 -27.88 25.59
CA SER A 251 -3.68 -29.35 25.50
C SER A 251 -4.57 -29.93 24.41
N ALA A 252 -4.28 -31.16 23.97
CA ALA A 252 -5.07 -31.83 22.93
C ALA A 252 -6.48 -32.19 23.44
N GLU A 253 -6.61 -32.57 24.71
CA GLU A 253 -7.89 -32.91 25.34
C GLU A 253 -8.85 -31.72 25.36
N ALA A 254 -8.34 -30.52 25.66
CA ALA A 254 -9.15 -29.30 25.62
C ALA A 254 -9.63 -28.96 24.19
N LEU A 255 -8.78 -29.19 23.18
CA LEU A 255 -9.18 -29.05 21.78
C LEU A 255 -10.25 -30.08 21.39
N GLN A 256 -10.05 -31.34 21.77
CA GLN A 256 -10.98 -32.45 21.49
C GLN A 256 -12.35 -32.20 22.12
N GLU A 257 -12.39 -31.72 23.36
CA GLU A 257 -13.61 -31.32 24.05
C GLU A 257 -14.29 -30.14 23.34
N ALA A 258 -13.54 -29.07 23.06
CA ALA A 258 -14.08 -27.87 22.42
C ALA A 258 -14.66 -28.14 21.02
N TRP A 259 -14.04 -29.03 20.25
CA TRP A 259 -14.45 -29.37 18.89
C TRP A 259 -15.35 -30.61 18.82
N SER A 260 -15.63 -31.26 19.96
CA SER A 260 -16.36 -32.53 20.01
C SER A 260 -15.77 -33.58 19.05
N SER A 261 -14.44 -33.64 18.96
CA SER A 261 -13.69 -34.51 18.05
C SER A 261 -12.65 -35.28 18.86
N PRO A 262 -12.93 -36.51 19.32
CA PRO A 262 -12.10 -37.20 20.33
C PRO A 262 -10.70 -37.58 19.82
N ASP A 263 -10.51 -37.69 18.51
CA ASP A 263 -9.26 -38.17 17.91
C ASP A 263 -8.42 -37.04 17.29
N ILE A 264 -8.88 -35.78 17.35
CA ILE A 264 -8.13 -34.67 16.76
C ILE A 264 -6.86 -34.38 17.57
N THR A 265 -5.76 -34.15 16.85
CA THR A 265 -4.50 -33.66 17.41
C THR A 265 -4.14 -32.35 16.72
N PHE A 266 -3.36 -31.49 17.38
CA PHE A 266 -2.95 -30.21 16.77
C PHE A 266 -2.26 -30.40 15.41
N ASP A 267 -1.41 -31.42 15.28
CA ASP A 267 -0.65 -31.63 14.04
C ASP A 267 -1.54 -32.19 12.90
N ALA A 268 -2.66 -32.84 13.23
CA ALA A 268 -3.64 -33.29 12.24
C ALA A 268 -4.62 -32.19 11.80
N VAL A 269 -4.64 -31.02 12.47
CA VAL A 269 -5.54 -29.92 12.10
C VAL A 269 -5.14 -29.35 10.74
N SER A 270 -6.13 -29.18 9.87
CA SER A 270 -6.11 -28.32 8.69
C SER A 270 -7.05 -27.12 8.89
N VAL A 271 -6.91 -26.10 8.03
CA VAL A 271 -7.96 -25.08 7.90
C VAL A 271 -9.28 -25.73 7.45
N PRO A 272 -10.46 -25.20 7.86
CA PRO A 272 -11.74 -25.73 7.39
C PRO A 272 -11.93 -25.48 5.90
N ASP A 273 -12.57 -26.43 5.20
CA ASP A 273 -12.89 -26.31 3.77
C ASP A 273 -14.07 -25.35 3.48
N THR A 274 -14.35 -25.10 2.20
CA THR A 274 -15.45 -24.20 1.79
C THR A 274 -16.80 -24.68 2.30
N GLU A 275 -17.07 -25.98 2.26
CA GLU A 275 -18.34 -26.53 2.73
C GLU A 275 -18.50 -26.38 4.24
N GLU A 276 -17.48 -26.70 5.02
CA GLU A 276 -17.45 -26.48 6.48
C GLU A 276 -17.71 -25.00 6.80
N ARG A 277 -17.05 -24.08 6.09
CA ARG A 277 -17.22 -22.63 6.26
C ARG A 277 -18.63 -22.17 5.89
N ALA A 278 -19.26 -22.75 4.89
CA ALA A 278 -20.60 -22.38 4.45
C ALA A 278 -21.72 -22.80 5.42
N VAL A 279 -21.45 -23.71 6.36
CA VAL A 279 -22.47 -24.18 7.32
C VAL A 279 -22.86 -23.07 8.30
N ILE A 280 -24.08 -22.55 8.11
CA ILE A 280 -24.80 -21.67 9.03
C ILE A 280 -26.04 -22.40 9.53
N THR A 281 -26.28 -22.35 10.84
CA THR A 281 -27.32 -23.19 11.50
C THR A 281 -28.35 -22.37 12.26
N GLU A 282 -28.06 -21.10 12.54
CA GLU A 282 -28.92 -20.18 13.29
C GLU A 282 -29.12 -18.88 12.49
N GLY A 283 -29.81 -18.98 11.35
CA GLY A 283 -29.94 -17.88 10.40
C GLY A 283 -28.58 -17.56 9.75
N ILE A 284 -28.06 -16.35 9.97
CA ILE A 284 -26.72 -15.95 9.50
C ILE A 284 -25.60 -16.32 10.48
N PHE A 285 -25.94 -16.88 11.63
CA PHE A 285 -24.98 -17.22 12.68
C PHE A 285 -24.62 -18.71 12.68
N ARG A 286 -23.42 -19.00 13.21
CA ARG A 286 -22.95 -20.36 13.48
C ARG A 286 -23.32 -20.75 14.92
N HIS A 287 -23.81 -21.97 15.11
CA HIS A 287 -24.04 -22.50 16.44
C HIS A 287 -22.69 -22.68 17.17
N PRO A 288 -22.48 -22.08 18.36
CA PRO A 288 -21.15 -21.98 18.98
C PRO A 288 -20.52 -23.34 19.31
N LEU A 289 -21.32 -24.34 19.70
CA LEU A 289 -20.82 -25.70 19.98
C LEU A 289 -20.57 -26.55 18.72
N LYS A 290 -21.38 -26.38 17.66
CA LYS A 290 -21.31 -27.24 16.46
C LYS A 290 -20.34 -26.70 15.42
N GLY A 291 -20.21 -25.38 15.34
CA GLY A 291 -19.33 -24.67 14.41
C GLY A 291 -18.02 -24.21 15.05
N ARG A 292 -17.64 -24.73 16.23
CA ARG A 292 -16.50 -24.21 17.01
C ARG A 292 -15.20 -24.17 16.22
N ARG A 293 -14.90 -25.23 15.46
CA ARG A 293 -13.74 -25.31 14.55
C ARG A 293 -13.68 -24.16 13.55
N VAL A 294 -14.79 -23.83 12.90
CA VAL A 294 -14.88 -22.74 11.92
C VAL A 294 -14.83 -21.38 12.59
N ILE A 295 -15.48 -21.23 13.74
CA ILE A 295 -15.41 -20.01 14.57
C ILE A 295 -13.96 -19.72 14.98
N ASP A 296 -13.25 -20.75 15.47
CA ASP A 296 -11.86 -20.65 15.86
C ASP A 296 -10.95 -20.29 14.67
N TYR A 297 -11.21 -20.85 13.48
CA TYR A 297 -10.46 -20.47 12.29
C TYR A 297 -10.67 -19.01 11.90
N TYR A 298 -11.91 -18.52 11.90
CA TYR A 298 -12.18 -17.11 11.59
C TYR A 298 -11.64 -16.16 12.67
N GLU A 299 -11.67 -16.55 13.95
CA GLU A 299 -11.03 -15.78 15.02
C GLU A 299 -9.52 -15.68 14.78
N CYS A 300 -8.85 -16.81 14.51
CA CYS A 300 -7.44 -16.86 14.15
C CYS A 300 -7.13 -16.01 12.90
N GLN A 301 -7.92 -16.13 11.83
CA GLN A 301 -7.75 -15.37 10.60
C GLN A 301 -7.94 -13.87 10.84
N HIS A 302 -8.95 -13.46 11.60
CA HIS A 302 -9.19 -12.04 11.88
C HIS A 302 -8.11 -11.43 12.77
N GLU A 303 -7.60 -12.17 13.76
CA GLU A 303 -6.45 -11.71 14.57
C GLU A 303 -5.17 -11.55 13.73
N LEU A 304 -5.00 -12.38 12.70
CA LEU A 304 -3.87 -12.28 11.77
C LEU A 304 -4.00 -11.07 10.82
N VAL A 305 -5.22 -10.73 10.41
CA VAL A 305 -5.50 -9.66 9.44
C VAL A 305 -5.59 -8.28 10.11
N ALA A 306 -5.99 -8.21 11.38
CA ALA A 306 -6.20 -6.96 12.14
C ALA A 306 -4.91 -6.26 12.58
#